data_AF-X1VS26-F1
#
_entry.id   AF-X1VS26-F1
#
_cell.length_a   1.000
_cell.length_b   1.000
_cell.length_c   1.000
_cell.angle_alpha   90.00
_cell.angle_beta   90.00
_cell.angle_gamma   90.00
#
_symmetry.space_group_name_H-M   'P 1'
#
loop_
_entity.id
_entity.type
_entity.pdbx_description
1 polymer ?
#
loop_
_entity_poly.entity_id
_entity_poly.type
_entity_poly.pdbx_seq_one_letter_code
_entity_poly.pdbx_strand_id
1 'polypeptide(L)'
;VYQVAKYLQNTSREDISLVGYDLINPNIKYLNNGVIDFLISQKPHEQGYKALVTVFNKLKMNKKPSPEQLIPIDIICKENLCCYQV
;
A
#
# COMPACT_ATOMS: atom_id res chain seq x y z
N VAL A 1 7.83 -2.20 -8.00
CA VAL A 1 8.84 -1.98 -6.94
C VAL A 1 9.76 -3.18 -6.78
N TYR A 2 9.27 -4.38 -6.48
CA TYR A 2 10.12 -5.57 -6.28
C TYR A 2 11.11 -5.89 -7.41
N GLN A 3 10.81 -5.54 -8.67
CA GLN A 3 11.76 -5.70 -9.79
C GLN A 3 12.96 -4.75 -9.67
N VAL A 4 12.74 -3.52 -9.22
CA VAL A 4 13.81 -2.56 -8.93
C VAL A 4 14.61 -3.03 -7.73
N ALA A 5 13.94 -3.51 -6.67
CA ALA A 5 14.62 -4.09 -5.51
C ALA A 5 15.49 -5.29 -5.91
N LYS A 6 14.99 -6.18 -6.78
CA LYS A 6 15.76 -7.30 -7.34
C LYS A 6 17.01 -6.81 -8.08
N TYR A 7 16.88 -5.74 -8.88
CA TYR A 7 18.01 -5.15 -9.59
C TYR A 7 19.06 -4.56 -8.62
N LEU A 8 18.64 -3.78 -7.63
CA LEU A 8 19.54 -3.20 -6.63
C LEU A 8 20.28 -4.28 -5.84
N GLN A 9 19.57 -5.33 -5.42
CA GLN A 9 20.17 -6.48 -4.75
C GLN A 9 21.18 -7.22 -5.65
N ASN A 10 20.83 -7.47 -6.92
CA ASN A 10 21.72 -8.18 -7.85
C ASN A 10 22.97 -7.39 -8.25
N THR A 11 22.92 -6.06 -8.12
CA THR A 11 24.03 -5.15 -8.44
C THR A 11 24.75 -4.63 -7.20
N SER A 12 24.39 -5.14 -6.01
CA SER A 12 24.95 -4.73 -4.72
C SER A 12 24.92 -3.22 -4.49
N ARG A 13 23.83 -2.55 -4.91
CA ARG A 13 23.63 -1.10 -4.76
C ARG A 13 22.90 -0.79 -3.47
N GLU A 14 23.64 -0.74 -2.37
CA GLU A 14 23.14 -0.39 -1.03
C GLU A 14 23.12 1.13 -0.78
N ASP A 15 23.64 1.93 -1.71
CA ASP A 15 23.69 3.40 -1.66
C ASP A 15 22.39 4.09 -2.10
N ILE A 16 21.41 3.31 -2.57
CA ILE A 16 20.14 3.83 -3.10
C ILE A 16 19.02 3.48 -2.12
N SER A 17 18.37 4.51 -1.57
CA SER A 17 17.10 4.32 -0.86
C SER A 17 15.95 4.07 -1.84
N LEU A 18 15.14 3.04 -1.57
CA LEU A 18 14.02 2.63 -2.39
C LEU A 18 12.71 2.71 -1.60
N VAL A 19 11.82 3.59 -2.07
CA VAL A 19 10.43 3.70 -1.61
C VAL A 19 9.49 3.15 -2.68
N GLY A 20 8.50 2.36 -2.25
CA GLY A 20 7.53 1.73 -3.14
C GLY A 20 6.08 1.89 -2.70
N TYR A 21 5.19 1.25 -3.45
CA TYR A 21 3.77 1.11 -3.15
C TYR A 21 3.39 -0.37 -3.04
N ASP A 22 2.25 -0.62 -2.40
CA ASP A 22 1.58 -1.91 -2.26
C ASP A 22 2.27 -2.95 -1.38
N LEU A 23 1.48 -3.61 -0.54
CA LEU A 23 1.90 -4.67 0.37
C LEU A 23 1.75 -6.07 -0.25
N ILE A 24 2.16 -6.22 -1.51
CA ILE A 24 2.22 -7.54 -2.15
C ILE A 24 3.39 -8.36 -1.60
N ASN A 25 3.24 -9.68 -1.54
CA ASN A 25 4.26 -10.59 -0.99
C ASN A 25 5.70 -10.35 -1.53
N PRO A 26 5.93 -10.10 -2.84
CA PRO A 26 7.26 -9.78 -3.34
C PRO A 26 7.85 -8.52 -2.70
N ASN A 27 7.06 -7.44 -2.58
CA ASN A 27 7.53 -6.19 -1.97
C ASN A 27 7.82 -6.39 -0.48
N ILE A 28 6.94 -7.09 0.25
CA ILE A 28 7.13 -7.41 1.67
C ILE A 28 8.44 -8.17 1.90
N LYS A 29 8.76 -9.13 1.03
CA LYS A 29 10.02 -9.89 1.12
C LYS A 29 11.24 -8.96 1.01
N TYR A 30 11.23 -8.03 0.06
CA TYR A 30 12.33 -7.08 -0.12
C TYR A 30 12.39 -6.02 1.00
N LEU A 31 11.26 -5.62 1.56
CA LEU A 31 11.18 -4.75 2.75
C LEU A 31 11.83 -5.42 3.97
N ASN A 32 11.46 -6.67 4.26
CA ASN A 32 12.02 -7.42 5.40
C ASN A 32 13.54 -7.64 5.27
N ASN A 33 14.02 -7.78 4.03
CA ASN A 33 15.44 -7.93 3.70
C ASN A 33 16.21 -6.60 3.66
N GLY A 34 15.55 -5.45 3.85
CA GLY A 34 16.20 -4.13 3.86
C GLY A 34 16.57 -3.58 2.47
N VAL A 35 16.05 -4.17 1.38
CA VAL A 35 16.30 -3.69 0.00
C VAL A 35 15.27 -2.62 -0.40
N ILE A 36 14.09 -2.66 0.21
CA ILE A 36 13.10 -1.58 0.16
C ILE A 36 13.08 -0.97 1.55
N ASP A 37 13.18 0.36 1.66
CA ASP A 37 13.17 1.06 2.95
C ASP A 37 11.74 1.27 3.44
N PHE A 38 10.86 1.69 2.53
CA PHE A 38 9.47 1.99 2.84
C PHE A 38 8.51 1.54 1.74
N LEU A 39 7.32 1.10 2.13
CA LEU A 39 6.18 0.87 1.25
C LEU A 39 5.04 1.81 1.65
N ILE A 40 4.36 2.37 0.66
CA ILE A 40 3.17 3.17 0.85
C ILE A 40 1.95 2.28 0.63
N SER A 41 1.14 2.12 1.67
CA SER A 41 -0.14 1.43 1.59
C SER A 41 -1.28 2.43 1.40
N GLN A 42 -2.18 2.11 0.48
CA GLN A 42 -3.39 2.89 0.19
C GLN A 42 -4.67 2.17 0.66
N LYS A 43 -4.57 1.08 1.43
CA LYS A 43 -5.72 0.26 1.87
C LYS A 43 -6.72 -0.07 0.74
N PRO A 44 -6.30 -0.76 -0.33
CA PRO A 44 -7.16 -1.03 -1.49
C PRO A 44 -8.45 -1.79 -1.12
N HIS A 45 -8.41 -2.64 -0.10
CA HIS A 45 -9.60 -3.32 0.43
C HIS A 45 -10.63 -2.35 1.00
N GLU A 46 -10.19 -1.37 1.81
CA GLU A 46 -11.08 -0.34 2.37
C GLU A 46 -11.66 0.54 1.27
N GLN A 47 -10.86 0.87 0.24
CA GLN A 47 -11.35 1.60 -0.93
C GLN A 47 -12.47 0.83 -1.64
N GLY A 48 -12.27 -0.46 -1.93
CA GLY A 48 -13.27 -1.30 -2.57
C GLY A 48 -14.56 -1.42 -1.75
N TYR A 49 -14.41 -1.60 -0.43
CA TYR A 49 -15.56 -1.64 0.48
C TYR A 49 -16.33 -0.31 0.49
N LYS A 50 -15.64 0.84 0.63
CA LYS A 50 -16.25 2.17 0.60
C LYS A 50 -16.96 2.44 -0.73
N ALA A 51 -16.38 2.00 -1.85
CA ALA A 51 -17.00 2.14 -3.16
C ALA A 51 -18.35 1.40 -3.22
N LEU A 52 -18.40 0.14 -2.79
CA LEU A 52 -19.63 -0.66 -2.74
C LEU A 52 -20.68 -0.05 -1.81
N VAL A 53 -20.29 0.36 -0.61
CA VAL A 53 -21.18 1.01 0.36
C VAL A 53 -21.74 2.32 -0.19
N THR A 54 -20.93 3.09 -0.91
CA THR A 54 -21.34 4.35 -1.53
C THR A 54 -22.40 4.11 -2.60
N VAL A 55 -22.19 3.12 -3.47
CA VAL A 55 -23.16 2.72 -4.50
C VAL A 55 -24.46 2.22 -3.85
N PHE A 56 -24.38 1.35 -2.85
CA PHE A 56 -25.53 0.83 -2.13
C PHE A 56 -26.36 1.96 -1.49
N ASN A 57 -25.72 2.88 -0.78
CA ASN A 57 -26.38 4.01 -0.14
C ASN A 57 -27.06 4.94 -1.15
N LYS A 58 -26.45 5.15 -2.32
CA LYS A 58 -27.06 5.93 -3.39
C LYS A 58 -28.30 5.23 -3.95
N LEU A 59 -28.23 3.94 -4.22
CA LEU A 59 -29.34 3.20 -4.84
C LEU A 59 -30.49 2.93 -3.87
N LYS A 60 -30.18 2.53 -2.62
CA LYS A 60 -31.21 2.10 -1.65
C LYS A 60 -31.75 3.23 -0.79
N MET A 61 -30.90 4.19 -0.40
CA MET A 61 -31.26 5.27 0.51
C MET A 61 -31.36 6.64 -0.17
N ASN A 62 -31.11 6.71 -1.49
CA ASN A 62 -30.99 7.95 -2.27
C ASN A 62 -30.05 9.00 -1.66
N LYS A 63 -29.06 8.56 -0.87
CA LYS A 63 -28.05 9.46 -0.29
C LYS A 63 -27.15 10.00 -1.39
N LYS A 64 -26.87 11.31 -1.39
CA LYS A 64 -25.87 11.91 -2.29
C LYS A 64 -24.47 11.55 -1.79
N PRO A 65 -23.61 10.93 -2.62
CA PRO A 65 -22.23 10.65 -2.21
C PRO A 65 -21.43 11.94 -2.03
N SER A 66 -20.45 11.91 -1.14
CA SER A 66 -19.43 12.96 -1.06
C SER A 66 -18.66 13.00 -2.38
N PRO A 67 -18.34 14.19 -2.94
CA PRO A 67 -17.54 14.30 -4.15
C PRO A 67 -16.12 13.76 -3.97
N GLU A 68 -15.60 13.78 -2.73
CA GLU A 68 -14.27 13.28 -2.39
C GLU A 68 -14.34 12.37 -1.16
N GLN A 69 -13.59 11.27 -1.22
CA GLN A 69 -13.45 10.30 -0.12
C GLN A 69 -11.97 10.03 0.09
N LEU A 70 -11.34 10.82 0.96
CA LEU A 70 -9.94 10.65 1.30
C LEU A 70 -9.73 9.36 2.10
N ILE A 71 -8.59 8.74 1.84
CA ILE A 71 -8.11 7.54 2.50
C ILE A 71 -6.75 7.84 3.12
N PRO A 72 -6.41 7.18 4.24
CA PRO A 72 -5.09 7.34 4.82
C PRO A 72 -4.00 6.86 3.85
N ILE A 73 -2.86 7.53 3.88
CA ILE A 73 -1.62 7.12 3.21
C ILE A 73 -0.72 6.59 4.32
N ASP A 74 -0.59 5.27 4.40
CA ASP A 74 0.19 4.63 5.46
C ASP A 74 1.61 4.35 4.98
N ILE A 75 2.60 4.77 5.77
CA ILE A 75 4.01 4.46 5.53
C ILE A 75 4.37 3.20 6.31
N ILE A 76 4.80 2.19 5.57
CA ILE A 76 5.12 0.86 6.10
C ILE A 76 6.62 0.66 6.03
N CYS A 77 7.21 0.35 7.18
CA CYS A 77 8.60 -0.04 7.33
C CYS A 77 8.67 -1.46 7.90
N LYS A 78 9.86 -2.03 7.95
CA LYS A 78 10.08 -3.37 8.51
C LYS A 78 9.56 -3.49 9.95
N GLU A 79 9.71 -2.41 10.73
CA GLU A 79 9.40 -2.39 12.16
C GLU A 79 7.89 -2.36 12.44
N ASN A 80 7.08 -1.72 11.58
CA ASN A 80 5.63 -1.58 11.80
C ASN A 80 4.79 -2.60 11.01
N LEU A 81 5.39 -3.32 10.05
CA LEU A 81 4.69 -4.28 9.22
C LEU A 81 3.97 -5.37 10.05
N CYS A 82 4.57 -5.81 11.16
CA CYS A 82 3.99 -6.86 12.02
C CYS A 82 2.70 -6.43 12.72
N CYS A 83 2.47 -5.12 12.91
CA CYS A 83 1.29 -4.55 13.52
C CYS A 83 0.30 -3.98 12.49
N TYR A 84 0.64 -4.03 11.20
CA TYR A 84 -0.18 -3.46 10.15
C TYR A 84 -1.19 -4.47 9.60
N GLN A 85 -2.47 -4.09 9.62
CA GLN A 85 -3.54 -4.89 9.00
C GLN A 85 -3.65 -4.50 7.52
N VAL A 86 -3.23 -5.43 6.65
CA VAL A 86 -3.30 -5.32 5.19
C VAL A 86 -4.74 -5.28 4.69
#